data_AF-A0A3S0BBZ0-F1
#
_entry.id   AF-A0A3S0BBZ0-F1
#
_cell.length_a   1.000
_cell.length_b   1.000
_cell.length_c   1.000
_cell.angle_alpha   90.00
_cell.angle_beta   90.00
_cell.angle_gamma   90.00
#
_symmetry.space_group_name_H-M   'P 1'
#
loop_
_entity.id
_entity.type
_entity.pdbx_description
1 polymer ?
#
loop_
_entity_poly.entity_id
_entity_poly.type
_entity_poly.pdbx_seq_one_letter_code
_entity_poly.pdbx_strand_id
1 'polypeptide(L)'
;MNNLAKNKSYIFITPMIIDEAKSLSYFVGTYIRDNKYPDMRGSIFLVFKRNNTKDYNNYINSIKLNAFYNNISYYDEDNNNDVLMFTVPYSFVEEYQHFINSRYSKFSNVYKFKIIDFHNINNFNHPMAILIKIFNKDPLYKKELENKLSVYDDGTILNSVKIPDELELYDAIDLKEETYG
;
A
#
# COMPACT_ATOMS: atom_id res chain seq x y z
N MET A 1 -14.95 -9.71 -10.45
CA MET A 1 -14.25 -8.58 -9.81
C MET A 1 -13.01 -9.18 -9.17
N ASN A 2 -11.91 -9.28 -9.94
CA ASN A 2 -10.76 -10.11 -9.57
C ASN A 2 -9.77 -9.33 -8.70
N ASN A 3 -9.51 -9.87 -7.51
CA ASN A 3 -8.39 -9.63 -6.59
C ASN A 3 -7.44 -8.47 -6.96
N LEU A 4 -7.79 -7.25 -6.54
CA LEU A 4 -6.78 -6.19 -6.33
C LEU A 4 -5.81 -6.70 -5.26
N ALA A 5 -4.49 -6.59 -5.51
CA ALA A 5 -3.46 -6.94 -4.53
C ALA A 5 -3.80 -6.42 -3.13
N LYS A 6 -3.78 -7.33 -2.16
CA LYS A 6 -4.15 -7.08 -0.76
C LYS A 6 -3.02 -6.50 0.08
N ASN A 7 -1.82 -6.31 -0.50
CA ASN A 7 -0.66 -5.91 0.28
C ASN A 7 -0.67 -4.41 0.59
N LYS A 8 0.13 -4.01 1.58
CA LYS A 8 0.11 -2.65 2.08
C LYS A 8 0.77 -1.69 1.09
N SER A 9 1.71 -2.16 0.28
CA SER A 9 2.27 -1.33 -0.80
C SER A 9 1.21 -0.90 -1.81
N TYR A 10 0.21 -1.74 -2.13
CA TYR A 10 -0.91 -1.29 -2.95
C TYR A 10 -1.66 -0.10 -2.31
N ILE A 11 -1.88 -0.19 -1.00
CA ILE A 11 -2.64 0.81 -0.26
C ILE A 11 -1.85 2.12 -0.16
N PHE A 12 -0.58 2.04 0.25
CA PHE A 12 0.18 3.20 0.73
C PHE A 12 1.30 3.65 -0.21
N ILE A 13 1.70 2.85 -1.21
CA ILE A 13 2.83 3.16 -2.09
C ILE A 13 2.39 3.40 -3.53
N THR A 14 1.41 2.66 -4.06
CA THR A 14 0.87 2.90 -5.42
C THR A 14 0.48 4.37 -5.67
N PRO A 15 -0.16 5.08 -4.71
CA PRO A 15 -0.50 6.48 -4.90
C PRO A 15 0.71 7.39 -5.16
N MET A 16 1.94 7.01 -4.79
CA MET A 16 3.14 7.78 -5.11
C MET A 16 3.41 7.88 -6.62
N ILE A 17 3.01 6.85 -7.37
CA ILE A 17 3.34 6.70 -8.80
C ILE A 17 2.11 6.86 -9.69
N ILE A 18 0.95 6.32 -9.27
CA ILE A 18 -0.30 6.36 -10.04
C ILE A 18 -1.28 7.28 -9.30
N ASP A 19 -1.84 8.26 -10.01
CA ASP A 19 -2.75 9.24 -9.40
C ASP A 19 -4.20 8.74 -9.27
N GLU A 20 -4.65 7.79 -10.10
CA GLU A 20 -6.03 7.28 -10.07
C GLU A 20 -6.09 5.75 -10.18
N ALA A 21 -6.83 5.10 -9.27
CA ALA A 21 -7.05 3.65 -9.29
C ALA A 21 -8.01 3.15 -10.39
N LYS A 22 -8.71 4.05 -11.10
CA LYS A 22 -9.80 3.71 -12.03
C LYS A 22 -9.39 2.89 -13.26
N SER A 23 -8.09 2.67 -13.50
CA SER A 23 -7.56 1.97 -14.68
C SER A 23 -6.65 0.77 -14.33
N LEU A 24 -6.88 0.11 -13.20
CA LEU A 24 -6.04 -1.01 -12.73
C LEU A 24 -6.48 -2.39 -13.24
N SER A 25 -7.11 -2.50 -14.41
CA SER A 25 -7.68 -3.76 -14.94
C SER A 25 -6.66 -4.89 -15.11
N TYR A 26 -5.38 -4.53 -15.28
CA TYR A 26 -4.28 -5.47 -15.44
C TYR A 26 -3.33 -5.48 -14.24
N PHE A 27 -3.60 -4.67 -13.23
CA PHE A 27 -2.72 -4.49 -12.10
C PHE A 27 -2.76 -5.72 -11.20
N VAL A 28 -1.58 -6.27 -10.92
CA VAL A 28 -1.40 -7.40 -10.02
C VAL A 28 -1.09 -6.90 -8.63
N GLY A 29 -0.16 -5.95 -8.50
CA GLY A 29 0.23 -5.40 -7.21
C GLY A 29 1.37 -4.39 -7.26
N THR A 30 1.60 -3.76 -6.12
CA THR A 30 2.79 -2.94 -5.86
C THR A 30 3.65 -3.64 -4.84
N TYR A 31 4.96 -3.60 -5.03
CA TYR A 31 5.93 -4.20 -4.13
C TYR A 31 7.09 -3.22 -3.91
N ILE A 32 7.80 -3.38 -2.80
CA ILE A 32 8.97 -2.55 -2.44
C ILE A 32 10.27 -3.35 -2.46
N ARG A 33 10.17 -4.63 -2.88
CA ARG A 33 11.28 -5.56 -3.08
C ARG A 33 10.94 -6.52 -4.22
N ASP A 34 11.99 -7.08 -4.81
CA ASP A 34 11.92 -8.14 -5.81
C ASP A 34 13.01 -9.18 -5.49
N ASN A 35 12.65 -10.46 -5.45
CA ASN A 35 13.57 -11.56 -5.13
C ASN A 35 14.66 -11.78 -6.19
N LYS A 36 14.41 -11.43 -7.46
CA LYS A 36 15.38 -11.46 -8.57
C LYS A 36 16.34 -10.26 -8.51
N TYR A 37 15.93 -9.15 -7.89
CA TYR A 37 16.72 -7.92 -7.77
C TYR A 37 16.87 -7.42 -6.31
N PRO A 38 17.51 -8.20 -5.42
CA PRO A 38 17.55 -7.92 -3.99
C PRO A 38 18.33 -6.64 -3.61
N ASP A 39 19.23 -6.18 -4.47
CA ASP A 39 20.06 -4.99 -4.24
C ASP A 39 19.34 -3.68 -4.57
N MET A 40 18.18 -3.73 -5.23
CA MET A 40 17.38 -2.56 -5.62
C MET A 40 16.50 -2.07 -4.48
N ARG A 41 17.10 -1.82 -3.31
CA ARG A 41 16.42 -1.23 -2.16
C ARG A 41 16.06 0.23 -2.45
N GLY A 42 14.86 0.64 -2.02
CA GLY A 42 14.36 1.99 -2.31
C GLY A 42 13.74 2.13 -3.71
N SER A 43 13.35 1.00 -4.32
CA SER A 43 12.58 0.95 -5.54
C SER A 43 11.15 0.48 -5.28
N ILE A 44 10.24 0.91 -6.15
CA ILE A 44 8.83 0.54 -6.19
C ILE A 44 8.61 -0.29 -7.45
N PHE A 45 8.04 -1.47 -7.31
CA PHE A 45 7.75 -2.39 -8.40
C PHE A 45 6.24 -2.42 -8.62
N LEU A 46 5.78 -1.95 -9.78
CA LEU A 46 4.40 -2.09 -10.21
C LEU A 46 4.30 -3.28 -11.15
N VAL A 47 3.46 -4.25 -10.79
CA VAL A 47 3.33 -5.51 -11.51
C VAL A 47 1.99 -5.51 -12.23
N PHE A 48 2.03 -5.81 -13.52
CA PHE A 48 0.85 -5.91 -14.36
C PHE A 48 0.82 -7.27 -15.05
N LYS A 49 -0.34 -7.93 -15.00
CA LYS A 49 -0.58 -9.13 -15.78
C LYS A 49 -0.53 -8.75 -17.25
N ARG A 50 0.41 -9.34 -17.98
CA ARG A 50 0.63 -9.00 -19.38
C ARG A 50 -0.63 -9.27 -20.19
N ASN A 51 -0.96 -8.32 -21.06
CA ASN A 51 -2.00 -8.49 -22.06
C ASN A 51 -1.56 -7.82 -23.37
N ASN A 52 -1.65 -8.50 -24.51
CA ASN A 52 -1.15 -7.95 -25.78
C ASN A 52 -2.16 -7.03 -26.49
N THR A 53 -3.16 -6.47 -25.78
CA THR A 53 -4.10 -5.52 -26.36
C THR A 53 -3.47 -4.14 -26.56
N LYS A 54 -3.98 -3.39 -27.55
CA LYS A 54 -3.56 -2.00 -27.79
C LYS A 54 -3.76 -1.12 -26.54
N ASP A 55 -4.88 -1.30 -25.85
CA ASP A 55 -5.21 -0.53 -24.64
C ASP A 55 -4.23 -0.80 -23.50
N TYR A 56 -3.86 -2.07 -23.29
CA TYR A 56 -2.82 -2.44 -22.33
C TYR A 56 -1.49 -1.75 -22.65
N ASN A 57 -1.01 -1.89 -23.90
CA ASN A 57 0.26 -1.33 -24.32
C ASN A 57 0.28 0.20 -24.17
N ASN A 58 -0.82 0.87 -24.53
CA ASN A 58 -0.97 2.31 -24.34
C ASN A 58 -0.92 2.70 -22.86
N TYR A 59 -1.57 1.93 -21.98
CA TYR A 59 -1.57 2.18 -20.54
C TYR A 59 -0.19 1.94 -19.91
N ILE A 60 0.48 0.84 -20.22
CA ILE A 60 1.84 0.58 -19.73
C ILE A 60 2.81 1.67 -20.21
N ASN A 61 2.69 2.08 -21.48
CA ASN A 61 3.51 3.16 -22.02
C ASN A 61 3.21 4.51 -21.34
N SER A 62 1.96 4.83 -21.00
CA SER A 62 1.64 6.08 -20.32
C SER A 62 2.25 6.15 -18.91
N ILE A 63 2.31 5.02 -18.19
CA ILE A 63 3.00 4.95 -16.90
C ILE A 63 4.51 5.11 -17.09
N LYS A 64 5.12 4.42 -18.08
CA LYS A 64 6.57 4.53 -18.37
C LYS A 64 6.99 5.94 -18.81
N LEU A 65 6.14 6.63 -19.55
CA LEU A 65 6.42 7.98 -20.06
C LEU A 65 6.18 9.07 -19.01
N ASN A 66 5.75 8.72 -17.80
CA ASN A 66 5.65 9.66 -16.71
C ASN A 66 7.07 10.17 -16.33
N ALA A 67 7.43 11.32 -16.90
CA ALA A 67 8.79 11.87 -16.95
C ALA A 67 9.38 12.24 -15.59
N PHE A 68 8.60 12.15 -14.50
CA PHE A 68 9.06 12.50 -13.16
C PHE A 68 9.90 11.41 -12.48
N TYR A 69 9.92 10.19 -13.04
CA TYR A 69 10.53 9.05 -12.37
C TYR A 69 11.52 8.31 -13.26
N ASN A 70 12.72 8.04 -12.72
CA ASN A 70 13.62 7.05 -13.31
C ASN A 70 12.92 5.70 -13.24
N ASN A 71 12.66 5.11 -14.41
CA ASN A 71 12.03 3.81 -14.49
C ASN A 71 12.83 2.84 -15.35
N ILE A 72 12.77 1.57 -14.96
CA ILE A 72 13.29 0.43 -15.72
C ILE A 72 12.14 -0.55 -15.80
N SER A 73 11.82 -1.03 -17.00
CA SER A 73 10.81 -2.07 -17.19
C SER A 73 11.44 -3.36 -17.64
N TYR A 74 11.00 -4.49 -17.08
CA TYR A 74 11.37 -5.81 -17.54
C TYR A 74 10.15 -6.73 -17.60
N TYR A 75 10.32 -7.81 -18.34
CA TYR A 75 9.34 -8.88 -18.42
C TYR A 75 9.73 -9.99 -17.45
N ASP A 76 8.80 -10.39 -16.59
CA ASP A 76 8.94 -11.60 -15.80
C ASP A 76 8.29 -12.79 -16.51
N GLU A 77 9.12 -13.59 -17.18
CA GLU A 77 8.70 -14.77 -17.94
C GLU A 77 7.99 -15.82 -17.07
N ASP A 78 8.47 -16.03 -15.84
CA ASP A 78 7.97 -17.10 -14.96
C ASP A 78 6.51 -16.85 -14.55
N ASN A 79 6.16 -15.58 -14.35
CA ASN A 79 4.83 -15.17 -13.87
C ASN A 79 3.97 -14.53 -14.96
N ASN A 80 4.47 -14.41 -16.20
CA ASN A 80 3.81 -13.74 -17.33
C ASN A 80 3.32 -12.31 -16.98
N ASN A 81 4.19 -11.54 -16.33
CA ASN A 81 3.90 -10.18 -15.88
C ASN A 81 4.88 -9.16 -16.48
N ASP A 82 4.39 -7.98 -16.84
CA ASP A 82 5.25 -6.81 -17.02
C ASP A 82 5.50 -6.16 -15.66
N VAL A 83 6.78 -5.95 -15.33
CA VAL A 83 7.19 -5.30 -14.10
C VAL A 83 7.83 -3.97 -14.43
N LEU A 84 7.28 -2.91 -13.84
CA LEU A 84 7.78 -1.56 -13.95
C LEU A 84 8.44 -1.19 -12.62
N MET A 85 9.75 -1.00 -12.63
CA MET A 85 10.50 -0.53 -11.48
C MET A 85 10.66 0.99 -11.54
N PHE A 86 10.38 1.66 -10.42
CA PHE A 86 10.56 3.09 -10.22
C PHE A 86 11.47 3.34 -9.02
N THR A 87 12.31 4.36 -9.08
CA THR A 87 12.88 4.93 -7.85
C THR A 87 11.79 5.63 -7.05
N VAL A 88 11.88 5.64 -5.72
CA VAL A 88 10.97 6.44 -4.90
C VAL A 88 11.04 7.92 -5.31
N PRO A 89 9.91 8.57 -5.63
CA PRO A 89 9.87 9.98 -5.96
C PRO A 89 10.46 10.83 -4.84
N TYR A 90 11.26 11.86 -5.19
CA TYR A 90 11.89 12.72 -4.19
C TYR A 90 10.88 13.35 -3.21
N SER A 91 9.71 13.74 -3.72
CA SER A 91 8.63 14.33 -2.92
C SER A 91 7.95 13.36 -1.94
N PHE A 92 8.21 12.06 -2.05
CA PHE A 92 7.59 11.02 -1.22
C PHE A 92 8.61 10.20 -0.42
N VAL A 93 9.89 10.64 -0.37
CA VAL A 93 10.93 9.91 0.36
C VAL A 93 10.58 9.78 1.84
N GLU A 94 10.06 10.82 2.48
CA GLU A 94 9.68 10.79 3.89
C GLU A 94 8.50 9.85 4.15
N GLU A 95 7.45 9.93 3.32
CA GLU A 95 6.31 9.01 3.37
C GLU A 95 6.74 7.56 3.14
N TYR A 96 7.65 7.31 2.20
CA TYR A 96 8.19 5.99 1.97
C TYR A 96 8.95 5.47 3.20
N GLN A 97 9.76 6.31 3.86
CA GLN A 97 10.42 5.92 5.11
C GLN A 97 9.42 5.64 6.23
N HIS A 98 8.35 6.43 6.36
CA HIS A 98 7.28 6.14 7.31
C HIS A 98 6.60 4.80 7.00
N PHE A 99 6.35 4.48 5.73
CA PHE A 99 5.79 3.19 5.33
C PHE A 99 6.71 2.02 5.70
N ILE A 100 8.00 2.10 5.36
CA ILE A 100 8.99 1.06 5.70
C ILE A 100 9.06 0.83 7.21
N ASN A 101 8.94 1.89 8.01
CA ASN A 101 8.94 1.81 9.46
C ASN A 101 7.54 1.54 10.06
N SER A 102 6.53 1.26 9.24
CA SER A 102 5.14 1.01 9.62
C SER A 102 4.49 2.15 10.42
N ARG A 103 4.90 3.40 10.19
CA ARG A 103 4.44 4.61 10.90
C ARG A 103 3.39 5.39 10.10
N TYR A 104 2.26 4.78 9.79
CA TYR A 104 1.24 5.36 8.89
C TYR A 104 0.58 6.63 9.46
N SER A 105 0.45 6.74 10.79
CA SER A 105 -0.06 7.96 11.43
C SER A 105 0.84 9.18 11.20
N LYS A 106 2.11 8.97 10.85
CA LYS A 106 3.11 10.01 10.60
C LYS A 106 3.15 10.51 9.16
N PHE A 107 2.40 9.90 8.23
CA PHE A 107 2.25 10.47 6.89
C PHE A 107 1.76 11.91 6.95
N SER A 108 2.26 12.73 6.03
CA SER A 108 1.78 14.10 5.87
C SER A 108 0.28 14.10 5.57
N ASN A 109 -0.42 15.16 6.01
CA ASN A 109 -1.87 15.26 5.77
C ASN A 109 -2.17 15.27 4.27
N VAL A 110 -1.33 15.93 3.46
CA VAL A 110 -1.45 15.94 2.00
C VAL A 110 -1.40 14.51 1.45
N TYR A 111 -0.46 13.68 1.92
CA TYR A 111 -0.36 12.31 1.45
C TYR A 111 -1.51 11.41 1.93
N LYS A 112 -1.98 11.61 3.17
CA LYS A 112 -3.17 10.92 3.69
C LYS A 112 -4.40 11.19 2.80
N PHE A 113 -4.62 12.44 2.40
CA PHE A 113 -5.69 12.80 1.45
C PHE A 113 -5.47 12.14 0.09
N LYS A 114 -4.24 12.15 -0.44
CA LYS A 114 -3.92 11.47 -1.69
C LYS A 114 -4.24 9.96 -1.67
N ILE A 115 -3.98 9.27 -0.56
CA ILE A 115 -4.37 7.86 -0.38
C ILE A 115 -5.90 7.71 -0.38
N ILE A 116 -6.61 8.56 0.35
CA ILE A 116 -8.08 8.57 0.44
C ILE A 116 -8.70 8.77 -0.96
N ASP A 117 -8.20 9.73 -1.72
CA ASP A 117 -8.67 10.07 -3.06
C ASP A 117 -8.36 8.94 -4.06
N PHE A 118 -7.13 8.40 -4.03
CA PHE A 118 -6.71 7.30 -4.91
C PHE A 118 -7.62 6.07 -4.76
N HIS A 119 -7.92 5.68 -3.51
CA HIS A 119 -8.80 4.53 -3.22
C HIS A 119 -10.30 4.88 -3.24
N ASN A 120 -10.66 6.13 -3.59
CA ASN A 120 -12.03 6.62 -3.66
C ASN A 120 -12.83 6.36 -2.36
N ILE A 121 -12.20 6.60 -1.21
CA ILE A 121 -12.80 6.43 0.12
C ILE A 121 -13.79 7.58 0.36
N ASN A 122 -15.01 7.41 -0.12
CA ASN A 122 -16.02 8.48 -0.19
C ASN A 122 -17.02 8.49 0.98
N ASN A 123 -17.02 7.47 1.85
CA ASN A 123 -17.88 7.41 3.03
C ASN A 123 -17.38 6.37 4.07
N PHE A 124 -18.02 6.33 5.24
CA PHE A 124 -17.67 5.44 6.35
C PHE A 124 -17.97 3.95 6.12
N ASN A 125 -18.80 3.61 5.13
CA ASN A 125 -19.07 2.22 4.76
C ASN A 125 -18.04 1.66 3.76
N HIS A 126 -17.12 2.50 3.28
CA HIS A 126 -16.05 2.05 2.39
C HIS A 126 -15.14 1.04 3.10
N PRO A 127 -14.74 -0.09 2.47
CA PRO A 127 -13.91 -1.11 3.12
C PRO A 127 -12.59 -0.58 3.72
N MET A 128 -12.03 0.48 3.12
CA MET A 128 -10.81 1.13 3.58
C MET A 128 -11.05 2.36 4.49
N ALA A 129 -12.29 2.65 4.90
CA ALA A 129 -12.59 3.78 5.79
C ALA A 129 -11.84 3.70 7.14
N ILE A 130 -11.40 2.51 7.53
CA ILE A 130 -10.54 2.28 8.69
C ILE A 130 -9.22 3.06 8.63
N LEU A 131 -8.70 3.36 7.43
CA LEU A 131 -7.48 4.16 7.26
C LEU A 131 -7.62 5.55 7.86
N ILE A 132 -8.81 6.15 7.83
CA ILE A 132 -9.07 7.47 8.44
C ILE A 132 -8.88 7.39 9.96
N LYS A 133 -9.33 6.30 10.59
CA LYS A 133 -9.14 6.07 12.04
C LYS A 133 -7.66 5.86 12.38
N ILE A 134 -6.94 5.09 11.56
CA ILE A 134 -5.51 4.82 11.71
C ILE A 134 -4.69 6.11 11.58
N PHE A 135 -4.91 6.88 10.52
CA PHE A 135 -4.18 8.12 10.24
C PHE A 135 -4.30 9.18 11.33
N ASN A 136 -5.41 9.17 12.07
CA ASN A 136 -5.70 10.12 13.14
C ASN A 136 -5.46 9.55 14.54
N LYS A 137 -5.00 8.29 14.66
CA LYS A 137 -4.92 7.56 15.94
C LYS A 137 -6.21 7.70 16.77
N ASP A 138 -7.34 7.40 16.14
CA ASP A 138 -8.67 7.59 16.75
C ASP A 138 -8.78 6.86 18.12
N PRO A 139 -9.07 7.58 19.23
CA PRO A 139 -9.20 6.99 20.56
C PRO A 139 -10.31 5.94 20.68
N LEU A 140 -11.42 6.10 19.93
CA LEU A 140 -12.51 5.12 19.93
C LEU A 140 -12.07 3.84 19.25
N TYR A 141 -11.36 3.96 18.12
CA TYR A 141 -10.80 2.80 17.43
C TYR A 141 -9.74 2.08 18.26
N LYS A 142 -8.87 2.84 18.94
CA LYS A 142 -7.91 2.28 19.90
C LYS A 142 -8.62 1.44 20.97
N LYS A 143 -9.70 1.98 21.56
CA LYS A 143 -10.50 1.25 22.57
C LYS A 143 -11.17 0.01 21.98
N GLU A 144 -11.68 0.08 20.75
CA GLU A 144 -12.22 -1.09 20.03
C GLU A 144 -11.16 -2.19 19.87
N LEU A 145 -9.91 -1.84 19.52
CA LEU A 145 -8.80 -2.79 19.41
C LEU A 145 -8.39 -3.38 20.76
N GLU A 146 -8.25 -2.54 21.79
CA GLU A 146 -7.97 -3.00 23.17
C GLU A 146 -9.02 -4.01 23.65
N ASN A 147 -10.29 -3.75 23.40
CA ASN A 147 -11.37 -4.68 23.74
C ASN A 147 -11.27 -5.99 22.95
N LYS A 148 -10.97 -5.94 21.65
CA LYS A 148 -10.85 -7.15 20.81
C LYS A 148 -9.66 -8.04 21.21
N LEU A 149 -8.59 -7.43 21.71
CA LEU A 149 -7.38 -8.15 22.14
C LEU A 149 -7.45 -8.63 23.59
N SER A 150 -8.39 -8.11 24.37
CA SER A 150 -8.61 -8.52 25.76
C SER A 150 -9.26 -9.91 25.82
N VAL A 151 -8.90 -10.68 26.85
CA VAL A 151 -9.44 -12.03 27.07
C VAL A 151 -10.58 -11.95 28.08
N TYR A 152 -11.70 -12.60 27.75
CA TYR A 152 -12.90 -12.66 28.56
C TYR A 152 -13.21 -14.09 28.99
N ASP A 153 -13.70 -14.26 30.21
CA ASP A 153 -14.33 -15.49 30.71
C ASP A 153 -15.68 -15.14 31.32
N ASP A 154 -16.74 -15.75 30.79
CA ASP A 154 -18.14 -15.47 31.11
C ASP A 154 -18.48 -13.97 31.25
N GLY A 155 -18.04 -13.16 30.27
CA GLY A 155 -18.27 -11.70 30.26
C GLY A 155 -17.40 -10.88 31.23
N THR A 156 -16.56 -11.54 32.03
CA THR A 156 -15.57 -10.89 32.91
C THR A 156 -14.23 -10.76 32.19
N ILE A 157 -13.62 -9.57 32.25
CA ILE A 157 -12.27 -9.36 31.68
C ILE A 157 -11.26 -10.11 32.56
N LEU A 158 -10.64 -11.16 32.01
CA LEU A 158 -9.54 -11.88 32.66
C LEU A 158 -8.21 -11.13 32.49
N ASN A 159 -8.01 -10.54 31.32
CA ASN A 159 -6.81 -9.77 31.03
C ASN A 159 -7.14 -8.61 30.08
N SER A 160 -6.99 -7.38 30.58
CA SER A 160 -7.21 -6.18 29.78
C SER A 160 -5.94 -5.78 29.04
N VAL A 161 -6.04 -5.62 27.73
CA VAL A 161 -4.96 -5.08 26.91
C VAL A 161 -5.03 -3.56 26.90
N LYS A 162 -3.87 -2.91 27.07
CA LYS A 162 -3.70 -1.46 26.89
C LYS A 162 -2.65 -1.23 25.81
N ILE A 163 -3.02 -0.53 24.76
CA ILE A 163 -2.10 -0.16 23.68
C ILE A 163 -1.45 1.17 24.10
N PRO A 164 -0.12 1.28 24.17
CA PRO A 164 0.53 2.57 24.41
C PRO A 164 0.21 3.61 23.31
N ASP A 165 0.09 4.90 23.67
CA ASP A 165 -0.32 5.97 22.75
C ASP A 165 0.66 6.20 21.59
N GLU A 166 1.93 5.87 21.82
CA GLU A 166 3.00 5.97 20.84
C GLU A 166 2.88 4.92 19.73
N LEU A 167 2.25 3.77 19.99
CA LEU A 167 2.13 2.69 19.02
C LEU A 167 1.17 3.03 17.88
N GLU A 168 1.43 2.43 16.73
CA GLU A 168 0.55 2.51 15.56
C GLU A 168 -0.67 1.60 15.75
N LEU A 169 -1.82 2.04 15.26
CA LEU A 169 -3.09 1.29 15.37
C LEU A 169 -3.33 0.36 14.17
N TYR A 170 -2.27 0.01 13.46
CA TYR A 170 -2.31 -0.86 12.30
C TYR A 170 -1.07 -1.75 12.29
N ASP A 171 -1.20 -2.94 11.70
CA ASP A 171 -0.12 -3.91 11.77
C ASP A 171 1.13 -3.39 11.05
N ALA A 172 2.29 -3.92 11.44
CA ALA A 172 3.52 -3.69 10.70
C ALA A 172 3.42 -4.24 9.27
N ILE A 173 4.25 -3.72 8.36
CA ILE A 173 4.40 -4.34 7.04
C ILE A 173 5.03 -5.73 7.19
N ASP A 174 4.53 -6.72 6.45
CA ASP A 174 5.21 -8.00 6.31
C ASP A 174 6.03 -7.97 5.02
N LEU A 175 7.36 -7.86 5.16
CA LEU A 175 8.26 -7.78 4.03
C LEU A 175 8.12 -8.96 3.06
N LYS A 176 7.63 -10.12 3.49
CA LYS A 176 7.35 -11.24 2.57
C LYS A 176 6.19 -10.93 1.65
N GLU A 177 5.13 -10.30 2.16
CA GLU A 177 3.96 -9.87 1.36
C GLU A 177 4.27 -8.65 0.48
N GLU A 178 5.31 -7.89 0.86
CA GLU A 178 5.78 -6.72 0.13
C GLU A 178 6.94 -7.01 -0.84
N THR A 179 7.29 -8.28 -1.04
CA THR A 179 8.31 -8.74 -1.99
C THR A 179 7.66 -9.47 -3.17
N TYR A 180 8.03 -9.09 -4.39
CA TYR A 180 7.62 -9.80 -5.60
C TYR A 180 8.55 -10.97 -5.89
N GLY A 181 7.97 -12.08 -6.39
CA GLY A 181 8.67 -13.32 -6.73
C GLY A 181 8.52 -14.41 -5.69
#